data_AF-A0AB37TKG3-F1
#
_entry.id   AF-A0AB37TKG3-F1
#
_cell.length_a   1.000
_cell.length_b   1.000
_cell.length_c   1.000
_cell.angle_alpha   90.00
_cell.angle_beta   90.00
_cell.angle_gamma   90.00
#
_symmetry.space_group_name_H-M   'P 1'
#
loop_
_entity.id
_entity.type
_entity.pdbx_description
1 polymer ?
#
loop_
_entity_poly.entity_id
_entity_poly.type
_entity_poly.pdbx_seq_one_letter_code
_entity_poly.pdbx_strand_id
1 'polypeptide(L)'
;MNKQTEVEVEMKDGTIKFAADVGVIETLIESEVINTIAEIGNDYDLTKREDIITLSEMIVCHLEATTKVHIHLSRVICEFLHQLKLG
;
A
#
# COMPACT_ATOMS: atom_id res chain seq x y z
N MET A 1 15.10 25.12 9.93
CA MET A 1 14.00 24.83 8.99
C MET A 1 14.10 23.36 8.64
N ASN A 2 13.34 22.49 9.32
CA ASN A 2 13.30 21.07 8.96
C ASN A 2 12.53 20.99 7.63
N LYS A 3 13.25 20.80 6.53
CA LYS A 3 12.61 20.34 5.30
C LYS A 3 12.14 18.92 5.60
N GLN A 4 10.86 18.73 5.90
CA GLN A 4 10.24 17.43 5.63
C GLN A 4 10.62 17.11 4.19
N THR A 5 11.28 15.98 3.99
CA THR A 5 11.66 15.56 2.64
C THR A 5 10.36 15.16 1.97
N GLU A 6 9.77 16.09 1.23
CA GLU A 6 8.54 15.85 0.49
C GLU A 6 8.88 14.92 -0.66
N VAL A 7 8.37 13.68 -0.59
CA VAL A 7 8.55 12.69 -1.65
C VAL A 7 7.49 12.95 -2.72
N GLU A 8 7.94 13.23 -3.93
CA GLU A 8 7.09 13.37 -5.11
C GLU A 8 6.83 11.99 -5.75
N VAL A 9 5.61 11.78 -6.21
CA VAL A 9 5.13 10.56 -6.85
C VAL A 9 4.54 10.93 -8.20
N GLU A 10 4.99 10.24 -9.25
CA GLU A 10 4.38 10.33 -10.58
C GLU A 10 3.18 9.38 -10.64
N MET A 11 2.00 9.94 -10.84
CA MET A 11 0.74 9.21 -10.95
C MET A 11 0.59 8.61 -12.35
N LYS A 12 -0.31 7.63 -12.51
CA LYS A 12 -0.58 6.98 -13.81
C LYS A 12 -1.04 7.95 -14.92
N ASP A 13 -1.60 9.10 -14.56
CA ASP A 13 -2.02 10.15 -15.50
C ASP A 13 -0.88 11.12 -15.89
N GLY A 14 0.35 10.85 -15.42
CA GLY A 14 1.54 11.67 -15.63
C GLY A 14 1.62 12.91 -14.73
N THR A 15 0.67 13.09 -13.80
CA THR A 15 0.74 14.18 -12.82
C THR A 15 1.72 13.87 -11.71
N ILE A 16 2.38 14.89 -11.19
CA ILE A 16 3.25 14.78 -10.01
C ILE A 16 2.48 15.27 -8.79
N LYS A 17 2.44 14.45 -7.74
CA LYS A 17 1.81 14.76 -6.45
C LYS A 17 2.73 14.38 -5.29
N PHE A 18 2.42 14.84 -4.08
CA PHE A 18 3.22 14.48 -2.91
C PHE A 18 2.69 13.21 -2.26
N ALA A 19 3.58 12.32 -1.83
CA ALA A 19 3.19 11.08 -1.17
C ALA A 19 2.39 11.31 0.12
N ALA A 20 2.62 12.42 0.80
CA ALA A 20 1.89 12.80 2.01
C ALA A 20 0.43 13.24 1.73
N ASP A 21 0.06 13.47 0.47
CA ASP A 21 -1.32 13.81 0.12
C ASP A 21 -2.23 12.61 0.40
N VAL A 22 -3.32 12.87 1.12
CA VAL A 22 -4.25 11.83 1.60
C VAL A 22 -4.75 10.92 0.47
N GLY A 23 -4.96 11.46 -0.73
CA GLY A 23 -5.40 10.68 -1.89
C GLY A 23 -4.29 9.88 -2.58
N VAL A 24 -3.03 10.31 -2.49
CA VAL A 24 -1.89 9.62 -3.13
C VAL A 24 -1.57 8.36 -2.36
N ILE A 25 -1.55 8.42 -1.03
CA ILE A 25 -1.23 7.24 -0.22
C ILE A 25 -2.28 6.13 -0.39
N GLU A 26 -3.56 6.47 -0.56
CA GLU A 26 -4.59 5.46 -0.84
C GLU A 26 -4.37 4.81 -2.21
N THR A 27 -4.07 5.60 -3.24
CA THR A 27 -3.78 5.04 -4.58
C THR A 27 -2.55 4.15 -4.56
N LEU A 28 -1.53 4.48 -3.78
CA LEU A 28 -0.34 3.64 -3.62
C LEU A 28 -0.67 2.33 -2.90
N ILE A 29 -1.44 2.38 -1.81
CA ILE A 29 -1.90 1.17 -1.10
C ILE A 29 -2.71 0.27 -2.03
N GLU A 30 -3.71 0.82 -2.72
CA GLU A 30 -4.54 0.09 -3.70
C GLU A 30 -3.66 -0.57 -4.77
N SER A 31 -2.72 0.17 -5.36
CA SER A 31 -1.85 -0.36 -6.39
C SER A 31 -0.94 -1.48 -5.90
N GLU A 32 -0.33 -1.33 -4.72
CA GLU A 32 0.53 -2.36 -4.13
C GLU A 32 -0.26 -3.62 -3.76
N VAL A 33 -1.47 -3.47 -3.23
CA VAL A 33 -2.35 -4.60 -2.92
C VAL A 33 -2.76 -5.34 -4.20
N ILE A 34 -3.19 -4.63 -5.25
CA ILE A 34 -3.55 -5.25 -6.54
C ILE A 34 -2.37 -6.01 -7.13
N ASN A 35 -1.19 -5.40 -7.15
CA ASN A 35 0.03 -6.03 -7.67
C ASN A 35 0.39 -7.26 -6.85
N THR A 36 0.35 -7.16 -5.51
CA THR A 36 0.64 -8.27 -4.62
C THR A 36 -0.32 -9.43 -4.85
N ILE A 37 -1.63 -9.19 -4.95
CA ILE A 37 -2.62 -10.24 -5.25
C ILE A 37 -2.36 -10.89 -6.62
N ALA A 38 -2.02 -10.10 -7.64
CA ALA A 38 -1.77 -10.60 -8.99
C ALA A 38 -0.50 -11.47 -9.07
N GLU A 39 0.50 -11.16 -8.27
CA GLU A 39 1.81 -11.82 -8.29
C GLU A 39 1.99 -12.86 -7.19
N ILE A 40 0.99 -13.04 -6.30
CA ILE A 40 1.12 -13.91 -5.16
C ILE A 40 1.32 -15.36 -5.61
N GLY A 41 2.49 -15.91 -5.27
CA GLY A 41 2.80 -17.30 -5.49
C GLY A 41 2.10 -18.23 -4.50
N ASN A 42 2.45 -19.51 -4.52
CA ASN A 42 1.91 -20.52 -3.60
C ASN A 42 2.41 -20.38 -2.15
N ASP A 43 3.26 -19.40 -1.86
CA ASP A 43 3.87 -19.18 -0.54
C ASP A 43 2.88 -18.56 0.46
N TYR A 44 1.76 -18.02 -0.02
CA TYR A 44 0.74 -17.35 0.80
C TYR A 44 -0.66 -17.80 0.37
N ASP A 45 -1.56 -17.93 1.34
CA ASP A 45 -2.97 -18.29 1.14
C ASP A 45 -3.87 -17.12 1.55
N LEU A 46 -4.41 -16.41 0.56
CA LEU A 46 -5.28 -15.25 0.77
C LEU A 46 -6.64 -15.58 1.40
N THR A 47 -6.96 -16.86 1.65
CA THR A 47 -8.10 -17.23 2.49
C THR A 47 -7.77 -17.18 3.99
N LYS A 48 -6.47 -17.14 4.34
CA LYS A 48 -6.00 -17.06 5.72
C LYS A 48 -5.71 -15.62 6.11
N ARG A 49 -6.28 -15.24 7.24
CA ARG A 49 -6.08 -13.91 7.82
C ARG A 49 -4.61 -13.63 8.17
N GLU A 50 -3.88 -14.64 8.61
CA GLU A 50 -2.47 -14.51 9.00
C GLU A 50 -1.61 -14.09 7.79
N ASP A 51 -1.81 -14.75 6.64
CA ASP A 51 -1.07 -14.43 5.41
C ASP A 51 -1.43 -13.03 4.90
N ILE A 52 -2.71 -12.62 4.96
CA ILE A 52 -3.12 -11.24 4.65
C ILE A 52 -2.41 -10.22 5.55
N ILE A 53 -2.30 -10.50 6.86
CA ILE A 53 -1.61 -9.61 7.80
C ILE A 53 -0.13 -9.50 7.44
N THR A 54 0.56 -10.62 7.19
CA THR A 54 1.98 -10.63 6.83
C THR A 54 2.24 -9.83 5.55
N LEU A 55 1.44 -10.04 4.51
CA LEU A 55 1.56 -9.28 3.26
C LEU A 55 1.28 -7.78 3.47
N SER A 56 0.29 -7.46 4.31
CA SER A 56 -0.03 -6.08 4.65
C SER A 56 1.14 -5.40 5.37
N GLU A 57 1.83 -6.10 6.28
CA GLU A 57 3.04 -5.59 6.95
C GLU A 57 4.16 -5.33 5.95
N MET A 58 4.37 -6.23 4.99
CA MET A 58 5.37 -6.06 3.94
C MET A 58 5.09 -4.82 3.08
N ILE A 59 3.84 -4.62 2.66
CA ILE A 59 3.42 -3.44 1.90
C ILE A 59 3.61 -2.15 2.72
N VAL A 60 3.19 -2.15 4.00
CA VAL A 60 3.41 -0.99 4.89
C VAL A 60 4.89 -0.68 4.97
N CYS A 61 5.75 -1.65 5.31
CA CYS A 61 7.18 -1.43 5.41
C CYS A 61 7.78 -0.88 4.10
N HIS A 62 7.36 -1.41 2.96
CA HIS A 62 7.81 -0.93 1.66
C HIS A 62 7.41 0.53 1.42
N LEU A 63 6.11 0.85 1.55
CA LEU A 63 5.58 2.18 1.29
C LEU A 63 6.11 3.22 2.28
N GLU A 64 6.23 2.90 3.56
CA GLU A 64 6.82 3.82 4.54
C GLU A 64 8.31 4.09 4.24
N ALA A 65 9.04 3.06 3.80
CA ALA A 65 10.45 3.20 3.44
C ALA A 65 10.65 4.08 2.20
N THR A 66 9.78 4.00 1.21
CA THR A 66 9.87 4.78 -0.04
C THR A 66 9.30 6.18 0.09
N THR A 67 8.15 6.33 0.76
CA THR A 67 7.41 7.60 0.84
C THR A 67 7.73 8.45 2.07
N LYS A 68 8.31 7.85 3.12
CA LYS A 68 8.49 8.47 4.45
C LYS A 68 7.19 8.89 5.13
N VAL A 69 6.05 8.37 4.68
CA VAL A 69 4.73 8.57 5.28
C VAL A 69 4.39 7.36 6.13
N HIS A 70 3.94 7.57 7.36
CA HIS A 70 3.46 6.47 8.22
C HIS A 70 2.09 5.96 7.73
N ILE A 71 1.96 4.65 7.60
CA ILE A 71 0.75 3.99 7.11
C ILE A 71 0.25 3.02 8.17
N HIS A 72 -1.01 3.19 8.57
CA HIS A 72 -1.62 2.28 9.53
C HIS A 72 -1.95 0.94 8.85
N LEU A 73 -1.45 -0.16 9.43
CA LEU A 73 -1.61 -1.52 8.89
C LEU A 73 -3.06 -1.88 8.55
N SER A 74 -4.03 -1.44 9.36
CA SER A 74 -5.44 -1.72 9.10
C SER A 74 -5.94 -1.19 7.76
N ARG A 75 -5.34 -0.12 7.22
CA ARG A 75 -5.75 0.43 5.92
C ARG A 75 -5.43 -0.55 4.80
N VAL A 76 -4.23 -1.13 4.83
CA VAL A 76 -3.79 -2.13 3.85
C VAL A 76 -4.60 -3.42 3.99
N ILE A 77 -4.89 -3.86 5.22
CA ILE A 77 -5.76 -5.03 5.47
C ILE A 77 -7.16 -4.79 4.89
N CYS A 78 -7.76 -3.63 5.15
CA CYS A 78 -9.08 -3.29 4.60
C CYS A 78 -9.08 -3.33 3.07
N GLU A 79 -8.02 -2.82 2.44
CA GLU A 79 -7.89 -2.83 0.98
C GLU A 79 -7.76 -4.26 0.43
N PHE A 80 -6.98 -5.13 1.07
CA PHE A 80 -6.93 -6.56 0.73
C PHE A 80 -8.31 -7.20 0.75
N LEU A 81 -9.08 -6.99 1.84
CA LEU A 81 -10.42 -7.55 1.98
C LEU A 81 -11.38 -7.00 0.91
N HIS A 82 -11.25 -5.71 0.58
CA HIS A 82 -12.03 -5.07 -0.46
C HIS A 82 -11.75 -5.69 -1.84
N GLN A 83 -10.48 -5.78 -2.25
CA GLN A 83 -10.08 -6.34 -3.54
C GLN A 83 -10.43 -7.82 -3.68
N LEU A 84 -10.36 -8.58 -2.59
CA LEU A 84 -10.77 -9.99 -2.55
C LEU A 84 -12.29 -10.19 -2.51
N LYS A 85 -13.08 -9.10 -2.44
CA LYS A 85 -14.54 -9.12 -2.28
C LYS A 85 -14.99 -9.90 -1.04
N LEU A 86 -14.16 -9.86 0.00
CA LEU A 86 -14.43 -10.48 1.30
C LEU A 86 -14.99 -9.48 2.31
N GLY A 87 -15.24 -8.23 1.88
CA GLY A 87 -15.84 -7.14 2.63
C GLY A 87 -17.18 -6.69 2.07
#